data_AF-A0A438HBF5-F1
#
_entry.id   AF-A0A438HBF5-F1
#
_cell.length_a   1.000
_cell.length_b   1.000
_cell.length_c   1.000
_cell.angle_alpha   90.00
_cell.angle_beta   90.00
_cell.angle_gamma   90.00
#
_symmetry.space_group_name_H-M   'P 1'
#
loop_
_entity.id
_entity.type
_entity.pdbx_description
1 polymer ?
#
loop_
_entity_poly.entity_id
_entity_poly.type
_entity_poly.pdbx_seq_one_letter_code
_entity_poly.pdbx_strand_id
1 'polypeptide(L)' 'MPKTTCVTKYNYYKVLMMPFGVTNALAIFCTLMNKIFHPYLDKFVVVYLDYMVIYSDNLKENVEQLRRVFEVLR' A
#
# COMPACT_ATOMS: atom_id res chain seq x y z
N MET A 1 -20.10 -10.36 -17.48
CA MET A 1 -18.64 -10.46 -17.71
C MET A 1 -17.91 -10.25 -16.39
N PRO A 2 -16.90 -11.06 -16.03
CA PRO A 2 -16.16 -10.86 -14.77
C PRO A 2 -15.42 -9.52 -14.83
N LYS A 3 -15.59 -8.67 -13.81
CA LYS A 3 -14.99 -7.32 -13.74
C LYS A 3 -13.46 -7.31 -13.59
N THR A 4 -12.80 -8.48 -13.49
CA THR A 4 -11.36 -8.63 -13.20
C THR A 4 -10.60 -9.39 -14.29
N THR A 5 -11.13 -9.44 -15.51
CA THR A 5 -10.46 -10.05 -16.66
C THR A 5 -9.69 -8.99 -17.44
N CYS A 6 -8.36 -9.12 -17.51
CA CYS A 6 -7.50 -8.33 -18.38
C CYS A 6 -7.41 -8.98 -19.76
N VAL A 7 -7.58 -8.19 -20.82
CA VAL A 7 -7.47 -8.66 -22.20
C VAL A 7 -6.13 -8.25 -22.77
N THR A 8 -5.36 -9.20 -23.28
CA THR A 8 -4.17 -8.95 -24.09
C THR A 8 -4.46 -9.25 -25.56
N LYS A 9 -3.62 -8.79 -26.49
CA LYS A 9 -3.80 -8.98 -27.95
C LYS A 9 -4.02 -10.45 -28.37
N TYR A 10 -3.61 -11.41 -27.54
CA TYR A 10 -3.68 -12.82 -27.86
C TYR A 10 -4.51 -13.67 -26.87
N ASN A 11 -4.85 -13.18 -25.66
CA ASN A 11 -5.58 -13.97 -24.66
C ASN A 11 -6.17 -13.12 -23.51
N TYR A 12 -7.12 -13.71 -22.78
CA TYR A 12 -7.75 -13.17 -21.56
C TYR A 12 -7.09 -13.76 -20.31
N TYR A 13 -6.62 -12.91 -19.40
CA TYR A 13 -6.05 -13.30 -18.12
C TYR A 13 -6.92 -12.80 -16.98
N LYS A 14 -7.20 -13.66 -15.99
CA LYS A 14 -7.85 -13.23 -14.75
C LYS A 14 -6.79 -12.68 -13.81
N VAL A 15 -6.93 -11.43 -13.38
CA VAL A 15 -6.00 -10.86 -12.40
C VAL A 15 -6.36 -11.39 -11.02
N LEU A 16 -5.40 -12.02 -10.35
CA LEU A 16 -5.54 -12.54 -8.98
C LEU A 16 -5.21 -11.49 -7.90
N MET A 17 -4.45 -10.47 -8.29
CA MET A 17 -4.19 -9.28 -7.47
C MET A 17 -4.97 -8.09 -8.02
N MET A 18 -5.04 -7.03 -7.23
CA MET A 18 -5.75 -5.82 -7.64
C MET A 18 -4.94 -5.11 -8.75
N PRO A 19 -5.51 -4.91 -9.96
CA PRO A 19 -4.80 -4.16 -10.98
C PRO A 19 -4.79 -2.66 -10.64
N PHE A 20 -3.65 -2.00 -10.89
CA PHE A 20 -3.52 -0.56 -10.76
C PHE A 20 -4.51 0.16 -11.70
N GLY A 21 -5.22 1.17 -11.20
CA GLY A 21 -6.19 1.95 -11.99
C GLY A 21 -7.66 1.51 -11.90
N VAL A 22 -7.99 0.51 -11.06
CA VAL A 22 -9.39 0.23 -10.70
C VAL A 22 -9.81 1.14 -9.55
N THR A 23 -10.95 1.83 -9.65
CA THR A 23 -11.41 2.81 -8.64
C THR A 23 -11.53 2.22 -7.22
N ASN A 24 -11.83 0.93 -7.10
CA ASN A 24 -11.90 0.24 -5.80
C ASN A 24 -10.53 -0.22 -5.27
N ALA A 25 -9.48 -0.19 -6.10
CA ALA A 25 -8.14 -0.62 -5.70
C ALA A 25 -7.57 0.27 -4.61
N LEU A 26 -7.73 1.58 -4.79
CA LEU A 26 -7.24 2.59 -3.87
C LEU A 26 -7.95 2.52 -2.52
N ALA A 27 -9.27 2.32 -2.51
CA ALA A 27 -10.04 2.18 -1.28
C ALA A 27 -9.64 0.94 -0.47
N ILE A 28 -9.39 -0.18 -1.15
CA ILE A 28 -8.94 -1.42 -0.51
C ILE A 28 -7.50 -1.27 -0.01
N PHE A 29 -6.62 -0.65 -0.81
CA PHE A 29 -5.24 -0.37 -0.42
C PHE A 29 -5.18 0.55 0.80
N CYS A 30 -5.88 1.69 0.78
CA CYS A 30 -5.98 2.60 1.92
C CYS A 30 -6.50 1.89 3.18
N THR A 31 -7.53 1.05 3.06
CA THR A 31 -8.07 0.30 4.21
C THR A 31 -7.07 -0.72 4.75
N LEU A 32 -6.35 -1.42 3.88
CA LEU A 32 -5.33 -2.40 4.26
C LEU A 32 -4.14 -1.73 4.95
N MET A 33 -3.61 -0.66 4.34
CA MET A 33 -2.51 0.11 4.89
C MET A 33 -2.88 0.73 6.23
N ASN A 34 -4.10 1.28 6.36
CA ASN A 34 -4.57 1.82 7.64
C ASN A 34 -4.66 0.74 8.74
N LYS A 35 -5.04 -0.49 8.41
CA LYS A 35 -5.08 -1.60 9.39
C LYS A 35 -3.69 -2.07 9.80
N ILE A 36 -2.82 -2.29 8.82
CA ILE A 36 -1.45 -2.79 9.05
C ILE A 36 -0.63 -1.75 9.83
N PHE A 37 -0.72 -0.49 9.43
CA PHE A 37 0.03 0.59 10.05
C PHE A 37 -0.69 1.28 11.20
N HIS A 38 -1.88 0.81 11.61
CA HIS A 38 -2.65 1.41 12.69
C HIS A 38 -1.81 1.73 13.96
N PRO A 39 -0.88 0.86 14.41
CA PRO A 39 -0.05 1.16 15.59
C PRO A 39 0.95 2.31 15.39
N TYR A 40 1.23 2.69 14.15
CA TYR A 40 2.25 3.66 13.73
C TYR A 40 1.67 4.94 13.11
N LEU A 41 0.40 4.90 12.69
CA LEU A 41 -0.36 6.07 12.25
C LEU A 41 -0.34 7.16 13.33
N ASP A 42 -0.19 8.41 12.90
CA ASP A 42 -0.10 9.62 13.73
C ASP A 42 1.09 9.67 14.72
N LYS A 43 1.97 8.66 14.69
CA LYS A 43 3.22 8.66 15.47
C LYS A 43 4.42 9.06 14.63
N PHE A 44 4.64 8.33 13.54
CA PHE A 44 5.74 8.59 12.59
C PHE A 44 5.39 8.20 11.15
N VAL A 45 4.15 7.75 10.91
CA VAL A 45 3.67 7.32 9.59
C VAL A 45 2.40 8.09 9.24
N VAL A 46 2.34 8.60 8.02
CA VAL A 46 1.11 9.06 7.36
C VAL A 46 0.93 8.26 6.07
N VAL A 47 -0.26 7.71 5.86
CA VAL A 47 -0.62 7.00 4.61
C VAL A 47 -1.57 7.89 3.82
N TYR A 48 -1.23 8.19 2.57
CA TYR A 48 -2.05 8.94 1.64
C TYR A 48 -2.08 8.28 0.26
N LEU A 49 -3.23 7.74 -0.11
CA LEU A 49 -3.42 7.01 -1.38
C LEU A 49 -2.39 5.88 -1.52
N ASP A 50 -1.57 5.93 -2.57
CA ASP A 50 -0.52 4.96 -2.85
C ASP A 50 0.83 5.32 -2.18
N TYR A 51 0.89 6.42 -1.42
CA TYR A 51 2.12 6.93 -0.81
C TYR A 51 2.08 6.80 0.71
N MET A 52 3.19 6.31 1.26
CA MET A 52 3.44 6.31 2.70
C MET A 52 4.56 7.31 2.99
N VAL A 53 4.29 8.22 3.92
CA VAL A 53 5.24 9.24 4.37
C VAL A 53 5.67 8.89 5.78
N ILE A 54 6.98 8.84 6.00
CA ILE A 54 7.59 8.59 7.31
C ILE A 54 8.29 9.87 7.74
N TYR A 55 7.97 10.37 8.93
CA TYR A 55 8.54 11.60 9.47
C TYR A 55 9.30 11.34 10.77
N SER A 56 10.43 12.03 10.92
CA SER A 56 11.34 11.91 12.05
C SER A 56 12.14 13.20 12.23
N ASP A 57 12.51 13.52 13.46
CA ASP A 57 13.32 14.71 13.76
C ASP A 57 14.81 14.50 13.47
N ASN A 58 15.28 13.23 13.50
CA ASN A 58 16.69 12.89 13.33
C ASN A 58 16.88 11.72 12.36
N LEU A 59 18.00 11.74 11.61
CA LEU A 59 18.36 10.71 10.63
C LEU A 59 18.49 9.31 11.24
N LYS A 60 19.05 9.20 12.46
CA LYS A 60 19.17 7.92 13.17
C LYS A 60 17.81 7.31 13.48
N GLU A 61 16.85 8.14 13.90
CA GLU A 61 15.50 7.70 14.21
C GLU A 61 14.73 7.34 12.93
N ASN A 62 14.95 8.10 11.85
CA ASN A 62 14.39 7.80 10.53
C ASN A 62 14.73 6.37 10.07
N VAL A 63 15.99 5.96 10.21
CA VAL A 63 16.46 4.62 9.82
C VAL A 63 15.77 3.53 10.64
N GLU A 64 15.61 3.73 11.95
CA GLU A 64 14.90 2.78 12.83
C GLU A 64 13.41 2.69 12.50
N GLN A 65 12.76 3.81 12.21
CA GLN A 65 11.36 3.86 11.78
C GLN A 65 11.17 3.17 10.43
N LEU A 66 12.04 3.45 9.45
CA LEU A 66 12.06 2.76 8.16
C LEU A 66 12.21 1.25 8.33
N ARG A 67 13.14 0.81 9.19
CA ARG A 67 13.33 -0.61 9.48
C ARG A 67 12.05 -1.25 10.01
N ARG A 68 11.36 -0.62 10.97
CA ARG A 68 10.07 -1.11 11.49
C ARG A 68 9.01 -1.20 10.40
N VAL A 69 8.93 -0.19 9.53
CA VAL A 69 7.99 -0.20 8.40
C VAL A 69 8.27 -1.36 7.45
N PHE A 70 9.54 -1.58 7.08
CA PHE A 70 9.92 -2.69 6.22
C PHE A 70 9.71 -4.06 6.87
N GLU A 71 9.90 -4.18 8.19
CA GLU A 71 9.59 -5.42 8.93
C GLU A 71 8.09 -5.74 8.91
N VAL A 72 7.23 -4.72 8.91
CA VAL A 72 5.76 -4.88 8.84
C VAL A 72 5.28 -5.18 7.41
N LEU A 73 5.98 -4.69 6.39
CA LEU A 73 5.66 -4.93 4.97
C LEU A 73 6.19 -6.25 4.42
N ARG A 74 7.07 -6.93 5.17
CA ARG A 74 7.68 -8.20 4.77
C ARG A 74 6.67 -9.34 4.75
#